data_AF-A0A7J8JKE4-F1
#
_entry.id   AF-A0A7J8JKE4-F1
#
_cell.length_a   1.000
_cell.length_b   1.000
_cell.length_c   1.000
_cell.angle_alpha   90.00
_cell.angle_beta   90.00
_cell.angle_gamma   90.00
#
_symmetry.space_group_name_H-M   'P 1'
#
loop_
_entity.id
_entity.type
_entity.pdbx_description
1 polymer ?
#
loop_
_entity_poly.entity_id
_entity_poly.type
_entity_poly.pdbx_seq_one_letter_code
_entity_poly.pdbx_strand_id
1 'polypeptide(L)'
;MHTSLPDIYAAGDICTASWQPSPVWQQMRLWTQARQMGWYAAKCMAAASLGDSIDMDFSFELFAHVTKFFNYKVVLLGKYNAQSLGSDHELMLRCTKGQEYIKVVMQNGRMMGAVLIGETDLEETFENLILNQMNLSSYGEDLLDPNIDIEDYFD
;
A
#
# COMPACT_ATOMS: atom_id res chain seq x y z
N MET A 1 8.88 -6.37 16.06
CA MET A 1 9.51 -7.58 15.47
C MET A 1 9.98 -8.60 16.52
N HIS A 2 9.48 -8.55 17.77
CA HIS A 2 9.77 -9.56 18.78
C HIS A 2 9.04 -10.86 18.47
N THR A 3 9.68 -11.99 18.78
CA THR A 3 9.01 -13.29 18.81
C THR A 3 8.36 -13.55 20.18
N SER A 4 7.81 -14.74 20.38
CA SER A 4 7.32 -15.19 21.69
C SER A 4 8.44 -15.48 22.69
N LEU A 5 9.69 -15.54 22.25
CA LEU A 5 10.85 -15.80 23.09
C LEU A 5 11.59 -14.47 23.40
N PRO A 6 12.06 -14.28 24.65
CA PRO A 6 12.81 -13.10 25.02
C PRO A 6 14.08 -12.98 24.19
N ASP A 7 14.43 -11.74 23.83
CA ASP A 7 15.65 -11.40 23.07
C ASP A 7 15.79 -12.04 21.69
N ILE A 8 14.73 -12.67 21.18
CA ILE A 8 14.68 -13.25 19.83
C ILE A 8 13.75 -12.44 18.95
N TYR A 9 14.31 -12.00 17.82
CA TYR A 9 13.64 -11.16 16.82
C TYR A 9 13.63 -11.88 15.47
N ALA A 10 12.60 -11.63 14.67
CA ALA A 10 12.47 -12.19 13.34
C ALA A 10 12.08 -11.11 12.32
N ALA A 11 12.58 -11.24 11.10
CA ALA A 11 12.32 -10.32 10.01
C ALA A 11 12.40 -11.02 8.64
N GLY A 12 11.74 -10.45 7.64
CA GLY A 12 11.74 -10.96 6.27
C GLY A 12 10.85 -12.18 6.06
N ASP A 13 11.08 -12.89 4.95
CA ASP A 13 10.17 -13.90 4.40
C ASP A 13 9.87 -15.09 5.32
N ILE A 14 10.75 -15.35 6.30
CA ILE A 14 10.63 -16.47 7.24
C ILE A 14 9.56 -16.25 8.31
N CYS A 15 9.19 -14.98 8.57
CA CYS A 15 8.28 -14.65 9.66
C CYS A 15 6.92 -14.18 9.16
N THR A 16 5.92 -14.29 10.02
CA THR A 16 4.57 -13.78 9.78
C THR A 16 4.35 -12.59 10.71
N ALA A 17 3.87 -11.48 10.16
CA ALA A 17 3.41 -10.35 10.94
C ALA A 17 2.24 -10.77 11.84
N SER A 18 2.36 -10.55 13.15
CA SER A 18 1.36 -10.93 14.16
C SER A 18 0.73 -9.72 14.87
N TRP A 19 1.17 -8.51 14.54
CA TRP A 19 0.52 -7.28 14.98
C TRP A 19 -0.77 -7.05 14.19
N GLN A 20 -1.61 -6.13 14.65
CA GLN A 20 -2.78 -5.68 13.89
C GLN A 20 -2.30 -4.85 12.68
N PRO A 21 -2.39 -5.35 11.44
CA PRO A 21 -1.93 -4.59 10.29
C PRO A 21 -2.92 -3.47 9.96
N SER A 22 -2.43 -2.43 9.27
CA SER A 22 -3.31 -1.47 8.61
C SER A 22 -4.28 -2.18 7.65
N PRO A 23 -5.52 -1.71 7.51
CA PRO A 23 -6.52 -2.30 6.61
C PRO A 23 -6.07 -2.37 5.15
N VAL A 24 -5.13 -1.53 4.74
CA VAL A 24 -4.61 -1.42 3.36
C VAL A 24 -3.17 -1.93 3.23
N TRP A 25 -2.57 -2.39 4.33
CA TRP A 25 -1.31 -3.11 4.28
C TRP A 25 -1.55 -4.62 4.16
N GLN A 26 -0.56 -5.33 3.61
CA GLN A 26 -0.52 -6.78 3.65
C GLN A 26 0.92 -7.27 3.58
N GLN A 27 1.19 -8.39 4.22
CA GLN A 27 2.49 -9.03 4.14
C GLN A 27 2.65 -9.75 2.79
N MET A 28 3.80 -9.54 2.14
CA MET A 28 4.21 -10.26 0.94
C MET A 28 5.72 -10.49 0.97
N ARG A 29 6.17 -11.60 0.39
CA ARG A 29 7.59 -11.95 0.29
C ARG A 29 8.28 -11.07 -0.76
N LEU A 30 8.72 -9.90 -0.30
CA LEU A 30 9.30 -8.85 -1.12
C LEU A 30 10.58 -8.35 -0.46
N TRP A 31 11.57 -8.02 -1.30
CA TRP A 31 12.82 -7.44 -0.83
C TRP A 31 12.59 -6.15 -0.02
N THR A 32 11.64 -5.30 -0.43
CA THR A 32 11.30 -4.05 0.28
C THR A 32 10.78 -4.31 1.67
N GLN A 33 9.84 -5.25 1.83
CA GLN A 33 9.32 -5.63 3.14
C GLN A 33 10.41 -6.28 4.00
N ALA A 34 11.23 -7.18 3.45
CA ALA A 34 12.33 -7.77 4.20
C ALA A 34 13.31 -6.71 4.73
N ARG A 35 13.64 -5.70 3.92
CA ARG A 35 14.46 -4.55 4.34
C ARG A 35 13.79 -3.74 5.45
N GLN A 36 12.52 -3.37 5.29
CA GLN A 36 11.75 -2.61 6.28
C GLN A 36 11.63 -3.37 7.61
N MET A 37 11.35 -4.67 7.56
CA MET A 37 11.29 -5.54 8.74
C MET A 37 12.65 -5.63 9.44
N GLY A 38 13.75 -5.74 8.68
CA GLY A 38 15.10 -5.75 9.23
C GLY A 38 15.46 -4.46 9.96
N TRP A 39 15.14 -3.30 9.37
CA TRP A 39 15.31 -2.00 10.02
C TRP A 39 14.47 -1.87 11.28
N TYR A 40 13.20 -2.26 11.21
CA TYR A 40 12.32 -2.18 12.37
C TYR A 40 12.74 -3.16 13.48
N ALA A 41 13.31 -4.33 13.14
CA ALA A 41 13.89 -5.23 14.12
C ALA A 41 15.07 -4.60 14.88
N ALA A 42 15.96 -3.89 14.18
CA ALA A 42 17.04 -3.15 14.82
C ALA A 42 16.52 -2.05 15.75
N LYS A 43 15.48 -1.31 15.34
CA LYS A 43 14.82 -0.32 16.21
C LYS A 43 14.21 -0.96 17.46
N CYS A 44 13.54 -2.12 17.33
CA CYS A 44 13.03 -2.86 18.49
C CYS A 44 14.15 -3.29 19.46
N MET A 45 15.27 -3.80 18.94
CA MET A 45 16.42 -4.19 19.78
C MET A 45 16.99 -2.99 20.56
N ALA A 46 17.12 -1.83 19.90
CA ALA A 46 17.61 -0.62 20.54
C ALA A 46 16.65 -0.13 21.64
N ALA A 47 15.34 -0.06 21.34
CA ALA A 47 14.33 0.33 22.30
C ALA A 47 14.28 -0.61 23.52
N ALA A 48 14.33 -1.92 23.29
CA ALA A 48 14.38 -2.91 24.35
C ALA A 48 15.61 -2.74 25.26
N SER A 49 16.78 -2.41 24.70
CA SER A 49 17.99 -2.15 25.48
C SER A 49 17.91 -0.87 26.33
N LEU A 50 17.08 0.09 25.94
CA LEU A 50 16.89 1.36 26.65
C LEU A 50 15.68 1.33 27.59
N GLY A 51 14.82 0.32 27.49
CA GLY A 51 13.55 0.26 28.21
C GLY A 51 12.46 1.14 27.60
N ASP A 52 12.64 1.58 26.35
CA ASP A 52 11.71 2.43 25.63
C ASP A 52 10.64 1.62 24.90
N SER A 53 9.44 2.18 24.77
CA SER A 53 8.42 1.70 23.84
C SER A 53 8.65 2.25 22.44
N ILE A 54 8.30 1.48 21.41
CA ILE A 54 8.36 1.92 20.02
C ILE A 54 7.03 1.66 19.31
N ASP A 55 6.58 2.67 18.57
CA ASP A 55 5.40 2.59 17.70
C ASP A 55 5.74 1.94 16.36
N MET A 56 4.71 1.41 15.70
CA MET A 56 4.84 0.82 14.38
C MET A 56 5.42 1.81 13.38
N ASP A 57 6.38 1.34 12.57
CA ASP A 57 6.93 2.16 11.50
C ASP A 57 5.88 2.39 10.42
N PHE A 58 5.81 3.63 9.91
CA PHE A 58 4.90 4.03 8.83
C PHE A 58 5.00 3.14 7.59
N SER A 59 6.16 2.50 7.36
CA SER A 59 6.37 1.50 6.32
C SER A 59 5.37 0.33 6.34
N PHE A 60 4.66 0.12 7.45
CA PHE A 60 3.64 -0.93 7.62
C PHE A 60 2.19 -0.42 7.52
N GLU A 61 1.99 0.84 7.14
CA GLU A 61 0.65 1.45 6.99
C GLU A 61 0.04 1.22 5.60
N LEU A 62 0.84 1.12 4.54
CA LEU A 62 0.37 0.88 3.17
C LEU A 62 1.19 -0.21 2.48
N PHE A 63 0.52 -1.12 1.78
CA PHE A 63 1.20 -1.98 0.83
C PHE A 63 1.58 -1.17 -0.42
N ALA A 64 2.87 -0.99 -0.67
CA ALA A 64 3.37 -0.37 -1.90
C ALA A 64 4.46 -1.25 -2.51
N HIS A 65 4.34 -1.54 -3.81
CA HIS A 65 5.34 -2.31 -4.54
C HIS A 65 5.49 -1.79 -5.97
N VAL A 66 6.74 -1.62 -6.39
CA VAL A 66 7.08 -1.25 -7.76
C VAL A 66 7.92 -2.36 -8.38
N THR A 67 7.56 -2.75 -9.59
CA THR A 67 8.31 -3.69 -10.40
C THR A 67 8.30 -3.25 -11.87
N LYS A 68 9.09 -3.94 -12.70
CA LYS A 68 9.15 -3.69 -14.14
C LYS A 68 8.83 -4.98 -14.88
N PHE A 69 7.82 -4.95 -15.74
CA PHE A 69 7.36 -6.11 -16.50
C PHE A 69 7.15 -5.73 -17.97
N PHE A 70 7.76 -6.46 -18.90
CA PHE A 70 7.82 -6.10 -20.33
C PHE A 70 8.21 -4.64 -20.60
N ASN A 71 9.16 -4.13 -19.82
CA ASN A 71 9.62 -2.74 -19.85
C ASN A 71 8.61 -1.68 -19.37
N TYR A 72 7.40 -2.07 -18.95
CA TYR A 72 6.46 -1.18 -18.28
C TYR A 72 6.77 -1.11 -16.78
N LYS A 73 6.71 0.11 -16.23
CA LYS A 73 6.62 0.34 -14.79
C LYS A 73 5.27 -0.24 -14.31
N VAL A 74 5.29 -1.01 -13.24
CA VAL A 74 4.10 -1.60 -12.61
C VAL A 74 4.13 -1.25 -11.14
N VAL A 75 3.14 -0.50 -10.68
CA VAL A 75 2.97 -0.08 -9.29
C VAL A 75 1.71 -0.73 -8.73
N LEU A 76 1.84 -1.30 -7.54
CA LEU A 76 0.77 -1.96 -6.80
C LEU A 76 0.62 -1.26 -5.45
N LEU A 77 -0.56 -0.72 -5.19
CA LEU A 77 -0.88 0.02 -3.97
C LEU A 77 -2.05 -0.64 -3.22
N GLY A 78 -1.96 -0.67 -1.90
CA GLY A 78 -3.01 -1.14 -1.01
C GLY A 78 -3.52 -2.55 -1.34
N LYS A 79 -4.84 -2.70 -1.29
CA LYS A 79 -5.58 -3.88 -1.75
C LYS A 79 -5.77 -3.87 -3.27
N TYR A 80 -4.67 -3.80 -4.01
CA TYR A 80 -4.64 -3.70 -5.49
C TYR A 80 -5.41 -4.80 -6.25
N ASN A 81 -5.74 -5.90 -5.59
CA ASN A 81 -6.52 -7.01 -6.14
C ASN A 81 -7.78 -7.30 -5.30
N ALA A 82 -8.31 -6.30 -4.60
CA ALA A 82 -9.43 -6.42 -3.67
C ALA A 82 -9.23 -7.55 -2.62
N GLN A 83 -7.98 -7.79 -2.23
CA GLN A 83 -7.64 -8.88 -1.33
C GLN A 83 -8.38 -8.70 -0.02
N SER A 84 -9.11 -9.75 0.38
CA SER A 84 -9.85 -9.76 1.65
C SER A 84 -11.00 -8.75 1.77
N LEU A 85 -11.40 -8.06 0.69
CA LEU A 85 -12.52 -7.10 0.73
C LEU A 85 -13.91 -7.74 0.52
N GLY A 86 -13.96 -9.03 0.14
CA GLY A 86 -15.23 -9.70 -0.20
C GLY A 86 -15.78 -9.26 -1.55
N SER A 87 -17.09 -9.40 -1.76
CA SER A 87 -17.76 -9.04 -3.02
C SER A 87 -18.26 -7.60 -3.08
N ASP A 88 -18.28 -6.89 -1.96
CA ASP A 88 -18.78 -5.51 -1.86
C ASP A 88 -17.65 -4.52 -2.14
N HIS A 89 -17.19 -4.51 -3.38
CA HIS A 89 -16.18 -3.59 -3.88
C HIS A 89 -16.45 -3.25 -5.34
N GLU A 90 -16.00 -2.08 -5.77
CA GLU A 90 -16.12 -1.60 -7.13
C GLU A 90 -14.73 -1.51 -7.78
N LEU A 91 -14.66 -1.82 -9.06
CA LEU A 91 -13.44 -1.73 -9.85
C LEU A 91 -13.62 -0.66 -10.90
N MET A 92 -12.77 0.37 -10.84
CA MET A 92 -12.69 1.42 -11.85
C MET A 92 -11.48 1.21 -12.73
N LEU A 93 -11.62 1.43 -14.03
CA LEU A 93 -10.61 1.10 -15.03
C LEU A 93 -10.46 2.21 -16.06
N ARG A 94 -9.22 2.65 -16.27
CA ARG A 94 -8.80 3.46 -17.42
C ARG A 94 -7.66 2.74 -18.14
N CYS A 95 -7.74 2.68 -19.46
CA CYS A 95 -6.71 2.02 -20.27
C CYS A 95 -6.51 2.77 -21.57
N THR A 96 -5.28 3.22 -21.79
CA THR A 96 -4.84 3.81 -23.05
C THR A 96 -3.85 2.86 -23.68
N LYS A 97 -4.29 2.19 -24.76
CA LYS A 97 -3.53 1.08 -25.36
C LYS A 97 -2.09 1.49 -25.71
N GLY A 98 -1.13 0.76 -25.15
CA GLY A 98 0.30 0.98 -25.38
C GLY A 98 0.91 2.13 -24.58
N GLN A 99 0.14 2.78 -23.71
CA GLN A 99 0.62 3.86 -22.85
C GLN A 99 0.45 3.48 -21.38
N GLU A 100 -0.79 3.26 -20.94
CA GLU A 100 -1.09 3.08 -19.52
C GLU A 100 -2.29 2.16 -19.27
N TYR A 101 -2.29 1.57 -18.09
CA TYR A 101 -3.42 0.87 -17.51
C TYR A 101 -3.52 1.25 -16.02
N ILE A 102 -4.69 1.74 -15.63
CA ILE A 102 -5.01 2.14 -14.28
C ILE A 102 -6.23 1.36 -13.84
N LYS A 103 -6.10 0.65 -12.71
CA LYS A 103 -7.19 -0.03 -12.02
C LYS A 103 -7.24 0.47 -10.60
N VAL A 104 -8.40 0.93 -10.17
CA VAL A 104 -8.66 1.34 -8.80
C VAL A 104 -9.68 0.40 -8.17
N VAL A 105 -9.43 0.03 -6.91
CA VAL A 105 -10.33 -0.75 -6.07
C VAL A 105 -10.98 0.18 -5.07
N MET A 106 -12.31 0.29 -5.15
CA MET A 106 -13.13 1.14 -4.28
C MET A 106 -13.99 0.27 -3.35
N GLN A 107 -14.18 0.73 -2.11
CA GLN A 107 -15.14 0.14 -1.19
C GLN A 107 -15.70 1.24 -0.28
N ASN A 108 -17.03 1.29 -0.12
CA ASN A 108 -17.71 2.28 0.73
C ASN A 108 -17.30 3.74 0.40
N GLY A 109 -17.13 4.04 -0.88
CA GLY A 109 -16.71 5.37 -1.34
C GLY A 109 -15.23 5.69 -1.13
N ARG A 110 -14.39 4.73 -0.69
CA ARG A 110 -12.96 4.98 -0.40
C ARG A 110 -12.06 4.15 -1.30
N MET A 111 -10.90 4.70 -1.63
CA MET A 111 -9.88 3.98 -2.37
C MET A 111 -9.17 2.98 -1.45
N MET A 112 -9.20 1.71 -1.82
CA MET A 112 -8.59 0.63 -1.05
C MET A 112 -7.30 0.11 -1.67
N GLY A 113 -7.11 0.31 -2.98
CA GLY A 113 -5.90 -0.10 -3.67
C GLY A 113 -5.91 0.25 -5.15
N ALA A 114 -4.75 0.14 -5.79
CA ALA A 114 -4.59 0.45 -7.20
C ALA A 114 -3.53 -0.42 -7.89
N VAL A 115 -3.71 -0.63 -9.19
CA VAL A 115 -2.68 -1.12 -10.11
C VAL A 115 -2.44 -0.04 -11.16
N LEU A 116 -1.22 0.46 -11.23
CA LEU A 116 -0.79 1.47 -12.19
C LEU A 116 0.29 0.86 -13.08
N ILE A 117 0.09 0.87 -14.39
CA ILE A 117 1.02 0.33 -15.37
C ILE A 117 1.31 1.42 -16.40
N GLY A 118 2.59 1.65 -16.68
CA GLY A 118 3.05 2.77 -17.51
C GLY A 118 3.47 3.96 -16.67
N GLU A 119 3.72 5.09 -17.32
CA GLU A 119 3.98 6.37 -16.65
C GLU A 119 2.63 7.06 -16.44
N THR A 120 2.05 6.89 -15.26
CA THR A 120 0.71 7.38 -14.93
C THR A 120 0.72 8.70 -14.16
N ASP A 121 1.82 9.00 -13.46
CA ASP A 121 1.96 10.15 -12.55
C ASP A 121 0.85 10.25 -11.47
N LEU A 122 0.30 9.10 -11.06
CA LEU A 122 -0.81 8.99 -10.09
C LEU A 122 -0.40 8.29 -8.79
N GLU A 123 0.84 7.82 -8.70
CA GLU A 123 1.34 6.97 -7.63
C GLU A 123 1.21 7.62 -6.26
N GLU A 124 1.70 8.85 -6.12
CA GLU A 124 1.68 9.61 -4.86
C GLU A 124 0.25 10.00 -4.48
N THR A 125 -0.51 10.50 -5.44
CA THR A 125 -1.91 10.90 -5.27
C THR A 125 -2.75 9.73 -4.79
N PHE A 126 -2.61 8.56 -5.40
CA PHE A 126 -3.38 7.37 -5.00
C PHE A 126 -2.89 6.80 -3.67
N GLU A 127 -1.59 6.86 -3.38
CA GLU A 127 -1.06 6.53 -2.06
C GLU A 127 -1.69 7.41 -0.97
N ASN A 128 -1.76 8.73 -1.18
CA ASN A 128 -2.38 9.68 -0.26
C ASN A 128 -3.89 9.45 -0.12
N LEU A 129 -4.62 9.22 -1.21
CA LEU A 129 -6.06 8.91 -1.17
C LEU A 129 -6.34 7.65 -0.34
N ILE A 130 -5.51 6.62 -0.48
CA ILE A 130 -5.62 5.37 0.28
C ILE A 130 -5.27 5.60 1.75
N LEU A 131 -4.14 6.25 2.05
CA LEU A 131 -3.69 6.49 3.43
C LEU A 131 -4.67 7.36 4.21
N ASN A 132 -5.14 8.45 3.60
CA ASN A 132 -6.09 9.38 4.22
C ASN A 132 -7.52 8.83 4.26
N GLN A 133 -7.77 7.70 3.60
CA GLN A 133 -9.08 7.08 3.51
C GLN A 133 -10.15 8.07 3.02
N MET A 134 -9.84 8.93 2.03
CA MET A 134 -10.78 10.00 1.66
C MET A 134 -12.07 9.43 1.06
N ASN A 135 -13.19 10.12 1.33
CA ASN A 135 -14.48 9.77 0.73
C ASN A 135 -14.56 10.36 -0.68
N LEU A 136 -14.59 9.50 -1.67
CA LEU A 136 -14.57 9.78 -3.09
C LEU A 136 -15.93 9.52 -3.77
N SER A 137 -16.99 9.21 -3.01
CA SER A 137 -18.31 8.91 -3.58
C SER A 137 -18.87 10.01 -4.49
N SER A 138 -18.46 11.27 -4.31
CA SER A 138 -18.90 12.39 -5.13
C SER A 138 -18.29 12.41 -6.54
N TYR A 139 -17.16 11.74 -6.74
CA TYR A 139 -16.43 11.77 -8.01
C TYR A 139 -16.91 10.71 -8.99
N GLY A 140 -17.45 9.58 -8.51
CA GLY A 140 -17.97 8.52 -9.40
C GLY A 140 -16.94 8.12 -10.47
N GLU A 141 -17.35 8.08 -11.73
CA GLU A 141 -16.48 7.76 -12.89
C GLU A 141 -15.41 8.82 -13.18
N ASP A 142 -15.64 10.08 -12.75
CA ASP A 142 -14.74 11.20 -13.00
C ASP A 142 -13.41 11.07 -12.26
N LEU A 143 -13.32 10.18 -11.25
CA LEU A 143 -12.08 9.86 -10.53
C LEU A 143 -10.95 9.36 -11.45
N LEU A 144 -11.25 8.88 -12.65
CA LEU A 144 -10.21 8.47 -13.60
C LEU A 144 -10.16 9.35 -14.86
N ASP A 145 -10.93 10.43 -14.94
CA ASP A 145 -10.89 11.32 -16.11
C ASP A 145 -9.50 11.98 -16.21
N PRO A 146 -8.74 11.78 -17.31
CA PRO A 146 -7.42 12.38 -17.48
C PRO A 146 -7.44 13.91 -17.62
N ASN A 147 -8.61 14.53 -17.82
CA ASN A 147 -8.76 15.98 -17.90
C ASN A 147 -9.02 16.62 -16.53
N ILE A 148 -9.21 15.80 -15.49
CA ILE A 148 -9.43 16.26 -14.12
C ILE A 148 -8.12 16.04 -13.36
N ASP A 149 -7.56 17.13 -12.87
CA ASP A 149 -6.43 17.04 -11.96
C ASP A 149 -6.95 16.69 -10.57
N ILE A 150 -6.71 15.47 -10.14
CA ILE A 150 -7.19 14.95 -8.86
C ILE A 150 -6.38 15.58 -7.72
N GLU A 151 -5.13 15.96 -7.95
CA GLU A 151 -4.24 16.54 -6.93
C GLU A 151 -4.80 17.86 -6.39
N ASP A 152 -5.30 18.71 -7.29
CA ASP A 152 -5.90 20.01 -6.96
C ASP A 152 -7.09 19.94 -5.97
N TYR A 153 -7.73 18.78 -5.82
CA TYR A 153 -8.87 18.61 -4.90
C TYR A 153 -8.47 18.25 -3.48
N PHE A 154 -7.20 17.89 -3.24
CA PHE A 154 -6.75 17.29 -1.98
C PHE A 154 -5.56 18.00 -1.33
N ASP A 155 -5.10 19.12 -1.91
CA ASP A 155 -4.18 20.09 -1.30
C ASP A 155 -4.84 20.99 -0.23
#